data_AF-A0A3S6QYW8-F1
#
_entry.id   AF-A0A3S6QYW8-F1
#
_cell.length_a   1.000
_cell.length_b   1.000
_cell.length_c   1.000
_cell.angle_alpha   90.00
_cell.angle_beta   90.00
_cell.angle_gamma   90.00
#
_symmetry.space_group_name_H-M   'P 1'
#
loop_
_entity.id
_entity.type
_entity.pdbx_description
1 polymer ?
#
loop_
_entity_poly.entity_id
_entity_poly.type
_entity_poly.pdbx_seq_one_letter_code
_entity_poly.pdbx_strand_id
1 'polypeptide(L)'
;MDKQEKLKNIKAQFKAANVTDTIGTRKEIKALPDLLADDEIINYATTGIVDNNTVLVVCTDSRVLFVDKGMLYGIKSSEIPLDMINGVAYSTGLGLKSIFETGFKRHSELRLPSTAQINH
;
A
#
# COMPACT_ATOMS: atom_id res chain seq x y z
N MET A 1 -2.64 22.49 -1.78
CA MET A 1 -1.50 22.39 -2.73
C MET A 1 -2.01 22.08 -4.14
N ASP A 2 -1.36 22.53 -5.23
CA ASP A 2 -1.79 22.16 -6.59
C ASP A 2 -1.51 20.68 -6.89
N LYS A 3 -2.32 20.04 -7.74
CA LYS A 3 -2.18 18.60 -8.05
C LYS A 3 -0.83 18.24 -8.69
N GLN A 4 -0.27 19.10 -9.53
CA GLN A 4 1.08 18.87 -10.09
C GLN A 4 2.17 19.02 -9.04
N GLU A 5 2.01 19.99 -8.15
CA GLU A 5 2.95 20.22 -7.05
C GLU A 5 2.94 19.05 -6.06
N LYS A 6 1.75 18.57 -5.70
CA LYS A 6 1.57 17.37 -4.86
C LYS A 6 2.19 16.13 -5.48
N LEU A 7 1.99 15.93 -6.78
CA LEU A 7 2.61 14.80 -7.49
C LEU A 7 4.15 14.89 -7.53
N LYS A 8 4.72 16.11 -7.63
CA LYS A 8 6.17 16.31 -7.54
C LYS A 8 6.68 15.96 -6.14
N ASN A 9 5.98 16.39 -5.10
CA ASN A 9 6.31 16.06 -3.71
C ASN A 9 6.30 14.53 -3.49
N ILE A 10 5.22 13.85 -3.87
CA ILE A 10 5.11 12.37 -3.78
C ILE A 10 6.28 11.66 -4.47
N LYS A 11 6.64 12.10 -5.68
CA LYS A 11 7.79 11.52 -6.41
C LYS A 11 9.12 11.77 -5.72
N ALA A 12 9.30 12.93 -5.08
CA ALA A 12 10.49 13.22 -4.30
C ALA A 12 10.58 12.31 -3.07
N GLN A 13 9.47 12.11 -2.37
CA GLN A 13 9.39 11.20 -1.23
C GLN A 13 9.66 9.75 -1.63
N PHE A 14 9.13 9.28 -2.76
CA PHE A 14 9.44 7.94 -3.28
C PHE A 14 10.93 7.74 -3.55
N LYS A 15 11.60 8.77 -4.09
CA LYS A 15 13.05 8.73 -4.31
C LYS A 15 13.82 8.68 -2.98
N ALA A 16 13.37 9.43 -1.98
CA ALA A 16 13.98 9.43 -0.65
C ALA A 16 13.77 8.10 0.10
N ALA A 17 12.62 7.47 -0.07
CA ALA A 17 12.24 6.20 0.55
C ALA A 17 12.84 4.95 -0.13
N ASN A 18 13.75 5.12 -1.10
CA ASN A 18 14.34 4.03 -1.91
C ASN A 18 13.30 3.09 -2.53
N VAL A 19 12.19 3.64 -3.04
CA VAL A 19 11.17 2.85 -3.73
C VAL A 19 11.71 2.38 -5.08
N THR A 20 12.17 1.13 -5.15
CA THR A 20 12.81 0.56 -6.35
C THR A 20 11.82 -0.12 -7.29
N ASP A 21 10.71 -0.67 -6.78
CA ASP A 21 9.74 -1.44 -7.56
C ASP A 21 8.46 -0.64 -7.88
N THR A 22 8.56 0.31 -8.83
CA THR A 22 7.39 0.95 -9.45
C THR A 22 7.07 0.41 -10.84
N ILE A 23 7.66 -0.74 -11.22
CA ILE A 23 7.40 -1.38 -12.50
C ILE A 23 5.96 -1.90 -12.51
N GLY A 24 5.11 -1.28 -13.33
CA GLY A 24 3.69 -1.61 -13.45
C GLY A 24 2.73 -0.63 -12.76
N THR A 25 3.18 0.16 -11.78
CA THR A 25 2.30 0.98 -10.92
C THR A 25 2.19 2.48 -11.29
N ARG A 26 2.57 2.85 -12.52
CA ARG A 26 2.56 4.25 -12.98
C ARG A 26 1.18 4.90 -12.91
N LYS A 27 0.12 4.09 -13.01
CA LYS A 27 -1.25 4.58 -13.09
C LYS A 27 -1.85 4.83 -11.70
N GLU A 28 -1.31 4.17 -10.68
CA GLU A 28 -1.60 4.21 -9.25
C GLU A 28 -0.88 5.42 -8.65
N ILE A 29 0.39 5.65 -9.02
CA ILE A 29 1.15 6.85 -8.60
C ILE A 29 0.44 8.14 -9.01
N LYS A 30 -0.22 8.15 -10.17
CA LYS A 30 -1.02 9.31 -10.62
C LYS A 30 -2.30 9.53 -9.81
N ALA A 31 -2.79 8.52 -9.13
CA ALA A 31 -3.96 8.58 -8.26
C ALA A 31 -3.60 9.05 -6.84
N LEU A 32 -2.38 8.82 -6.39
CA LEU A 32 -1.93 9.17 -5.02
C LEU A 32 -2.21 10.62 -4.60
N PRO A 33 -2.07 11.66 -5.45
CA PRO A 33 -2.40 13.03 -5.03
C PRO A 33 -3.85 13.22 -4.58
N ASP A 34 -4.78 12.40 -5.10
CA ASP A 34 -6.20 12.43 -4.74
C ASP A 34 -6.51 11.55 -3.52
N LEU A 35 -5.61 10.62 -3.15
CA LEU A 35 -5.80 9.65 -2.06
C LEU A 35 -5.10 10.06 -0.75
N LEU A 36 -3.95 10.73 -0.86
CA LEU A 36 -3.14 11.17 0.27
C LEU A 36 -3.58 12.54 0.76
N ALA A 37 -3.41 12.83 2.05
CA ALA A 37 -3.55 14.21 2.55
C ALA A 37 -2.41 15.11 2.02
N ASP A 38 -2.56 16.43 2.15
CA ASP A 38 -1.54 17.38 1.67
C ASP A 38 -0.25 17.34 2.51
N ASP A 39 -0.36 16.95 3.77
CA ASP A 39 0.68 16.86 4.80
C ASP A 39 1.13 15.43 5.11
N GLU A 40 0.56 14.43 4.45
CA GLU A 40 0.88 13.01 4.67
C GLU A 40 2.31 12.67 4.20
N ILE A 41 3.08 12.00 5.07
CA ILE A 41 4.48 11.64 4.79
C ILE A 41 4.56 10.17 4.39
N ILE A 42 5.11 9.90 3.21
CA ILE A 42 5.37 8.55 2.69
C ILE A 42 6.70 8.06 3.25
N ASN A 43 6.62 7.03 4.10
CA ASN A 43 7.79 6.36 4.68
C ASN A 43 8.33 5.25 3.77
N TYR A 44 7.43 4.54 3.09
CA TYR A 44 7.80 3.44 2.20
C TYR A 44 6.72 3.18 1.15
N ALA A 45 7.11 2.63 0.01
CA ALA A 45 6.16 2.09 -0.95
C ALA A 45 6.74 0.84 -1.64
N THR A 46 5.87 -0.11 -1.96
CA THR A 46 6.23 -1.34 -2.64
C THR A 46 5.05 -1.87 -3.45
N THR A 47 5.31 -2.84 -4.31
CA THR A 47 4.24 -3.62 -4.95
C THR A 47 3.87 -4.80 -4.07
N GLY A 48 2.56 -4.98 -3.90
CA GLY A 48 1.98 -6.20 -3.36
C GLY A 48 1.09 -6.82 -4.43
N ILE A 49 0.59 -8.01 -4.15
CA ILE A 49 -0.55 -8.56 -4.86
C ILE A 49 -1.61 -8.90 -3.80
N VAL A 50 -2.86 -8.58 -4.11
CA VAL A 50 -4.02 -8.84 -3.26
C VAL A 50 -5.08 -9.41 -4.17
N ASP A 51 -5.63 -10.58 -3.83
CA ASP A 51 -6.64 -11.26 -4.63
C ASP A 51 -6.27 -11.40 -6.12
N ASN A 52 -5.03 -11.82 -6.40
CA ASN A 52 -4.42 -11.92 -7.74
C ASN A 52 -4.25 -10.59 -8.52
N ASN A 53 -4.51 -9.44 -7.92
CA ASN A 53 -4.26 -8.13 -8.54
C ASN A 53 -2.99 -7.50 -7.98
N THR A 54 -2.15 -6.94 -8.84
CA THR A 54 -1.01 -6.11 -8.40
C THR A 54 -1.53 -4.81 -7.81
N VAL A 55 -1.15 -4.55 -6.57
CA VAL A 55 -1.50 -3.34 -5.83
C VAL A 55 -0.24 -2.56 -5.48
N LEU A 56 -0.36 -1.23 -5.46
CA LEU A 56 0.65 -0.37 -4.86
C LEU A 56 0.36 -0.27 -3.36
N VAL A 57 1.31 -0.71 -2.53
CA VAL A 57 1.24 -0.57 -1.07
C VAL A 57 2.08 0.63 -0.68
N VAL A 58 1.49 1.61 0.00
CA VAL A 58 2.13 2.83 0.47
C VAL A 58 2.01 2.89 1.99
N CYS A 59 3.14 2.90 2.68
CA CYS A 59 3.20 3.11 4.13
C CYS A 59 3.47 4.59 4.39
N THR A 60 2.55 5.25 5.08
CA THR A 60 2.68 6.65 5.48
C THR A 60 2.99 6.77 6.97
N ASP A 61 2.98 7.98 7.50
CA ASP A 61 3.10 8.28 8.93
C ASP A 61 1.82 8.02 9.72
N SER A 62 0.69 7.78 9.04
CA SER A 62 -0.62 7.56 9.68
C SER A 62 -1.28 6.22 9.33
N ARG A 63 -1.02 5.65 8.15
CA ARG A 63 -1.69 4.44 7.66
C ARG A 63 -0.88 3.66 6.63
N VAL A 64 -1.29 2.42 6.38
CA VAL A 64 -0.90 1.63 5.21
C VAL A 64 -2.04 1.70 4.20
N LEU A 65 -1.75 2.26 3.02
CA LEU A 65 -2.68 2.42 1.90
C LEU A 65 -2.38 1.37 0.83
N PHE A 66 -3.41 0.65 0.39
CA PHE A 66 -3.38 -0.27 -0.74
C PHE A 66 -4.14 0.37 -1.88
N VAL A 67 -3.49 0.53 -3.04
CA VAL A 67 -4.08 1.13 -4.23
C VAL A 67 -4.10 0.09 -5.34
N ASP A 68 -5.31 -0.32 -5.71
CA ASP A 68 -5.60 -1.20 -6.84
C ASP A 68 -6.15 -0.38 -8.00
N LYS A 69 -5.54 -0.52 -9.17
CA LYS A 69 -6.10 0.02 -10.41
C LYS A 69 -6.60 -1.10 -11.29
N GLY A 70 -7.84 -1.53 -11.03
CA GLY A 70 -8.58 -2.42 -11.91
C GLY A 70 -8.64 -1.88 -13.36
N MET A 71 -8.58 -2.80 -14.33
CA MET A 71 -8.48 -2.49 -15.76
C MET A 71 -9.71 -1.75 -16.35
N LEU A 72 -10.84 -1.66 -15.63
CA LEU A 72 -12.13 -1.27 -16.21
C LEU A 72 -13.01 -0.28 -15.39
N TYR A 73 -12.86 -0.17 -14.05
CA TYR A 73 -13.87 0.48 -13.18
C TYR A 73 -13.32 1.38 -12.06
N GLY A 74 -12.31 2.19 -12.34
CA GLY A 74 -11.82 3.23 -11.41
C GLY A 74 -10.74 2.77 -10.42
N ILE A 75 -10.24 3.71 -9.62
CA ILE A 75 -9.22 3.46 -8.59
C ILE A 75 -9.93 2.89 -7.36
N LYS A 76 -9.52 1.70 -6.91
CA LYS A 76 -9.94 1.13 -5.63
C LYS A 76 -8.81 1.33 -4.65
N SER A 77 -9.13 1.80 -3.45
CA SER A 77 -8.16 1.91 -2.38
C SER A 77 -8.74 1.40 -1.07
N SER A 78 -7.91 0.70 -0.30
CA SER A 78 -8.20 0.34 1.09
C SER A 78 -7.08 0.85 1.97
N GLU A 79 -7.40 1.17 3.21
CA GLU A 79 -6.43 1.74 4.15
C GLU A 79 -6.55 1.08 5.52
N ILE A 80 -5.41 1.04 6.19
CA ILE A 80 -5.26 0.48 7.51
C ILE A 80 -4.51 1.50 8.35
N PRO A 81 -5.20 2.22 9.25
CA PRO A 81 -4.55 3.11 10.21
C PRO A 81 -3.47 2.38 11.03
N LEU A 82 -2.34 3.03 11.27
CA LEU A 82 -1.22 2.42 12.01
C LEU A 82 -1.59 2.10 13.47
N ASP A 83 -2.49 2.88 14.08
CA ASP A 83 -2.99 2.65 15.44
C ASP A 83 -3.84 1.37 15.56
N MET A 84 -4.38 0.87 14.44
CA MET A 84 -5.09 -0.41 14.37
C MET A 84 -4.16 -1.61 14.18
N ILE A 85 -2.90 -1.39 13.81
CA ILE A 85 -1.91 -2.46 13.59
C ILE A 85 -1.29 -2.84 14.93
N ASN A 86 -1.69 -4.00 15.46
CA ASN A 86 -1.19 -4.50 16.75
C ASN A 86 0.06 -5.36 16.62
N GLY A 87 0.33 -5.85 15.41
CA GLY A 87 1.45 -6.75 15.15
C GLY A 87 1.65 -6.97 13.66
N VAL A 88 2.93 -7.08 13.30
CA VAL A 88 3.39 -7.42 11.97
C VAL A 88 4.09 -8.77 12.07
N ALA A 89 3.57 -9.77 11.37
CA ALA A 89 4.28 -11.03 11.18
C ALA A 89 4.99 -10.98 9.82
N TYR A 90 6.25 -11.43 9.82
CA TYR A 90 7.00 -11.66 8.59
C TYR A 90 7.55 -13.08 8.57
N SER A 91 7.56 -13.69 7.39
CA SER A 91 8.19 -14.99 7.17
C SER A 91 9.25 -14.87 6.09
N THR A 92 10.45 -15.37 6.37
CA THR A 92 11.58 -15.42 5.43
C THR A 92 11.91 -16.88 5.13
N GLY A 93 11.58 -17.36 3.94
CA GLY A 93 12.01 -18.66 3.41
C GLY A 93 13.32 -18.58 2.61
N LEU A 94 13.99 -19.72 2.39
CA LEU A 94 15.16 -19.82 1.51
C LEU A 94 14.77 -19.38 0.08
N GLY A 95 15.26 -18.21 -0.36
CA GLY A 95 14.93 -17.59 -1.66
C GLY A 95 14.22 -16.23 -1.59
N LEU A 96 13.95 -15.73 -0.37
CA LEU A 96 13.46 -14.40 0.01
C LEU A 96 12.27 -13.80 -0.78
N LYS A 97 11.05 -14.12 -0.32
CA LYS A 97 9.83 -13.33 -0.54
C LYS A 97 9.17 -13.14 0.82
N SER A 98 9.17 -11.91 1.35
CA SER A 98 8.59 -11.60 2.66
C SER A 98 7.08 -11.49 2.56
N ILE A 99 6.34 -12.24 3.38
CA ILE A 99 4.89 -12.11 3.52
C ILE A 99 4.63 -11.21 4.73
N PHE A 100 3.76 -10.21 4.58
CA PHE A 100 3.37 -9.28 5.63
C PHE A 100 1.92 -9.56 6.04
N GLU A 101 1.72 -10.02 7.27
CA GLU A 101 0.39 -10.22 7.84
C GLU A 101 0.18 -9.25 9.00
N THR A 102 -0.93 -8.52 8.98
CA THR A 102 -1.31 -7.57 10.04
C THR A 102 -2.45 -8.15 10.87
N GLY A 103 -2.24 -8.22 12.18
CA GLY A 103 -3.26 -8.65 13.14
C GLY A 103 -4.15 -7.49 13.58
N PHE A 104 -5.46 -7.56 13.30
CA PHE A 104 -6.47 -6.62 13.80
C PHE A 104 -7.30 -7.27 14.90
N LYS A 105 -7.24 -6.75 16.12
CA LYS A 105 -8.19 -7.13 17.17
C LYS A 105 -9.46 -6.29 16.98
N ARG A 106 -10.40 -6.77 16.16
CA ARG A 106 -11.76 -6.21 16.16
C ARG A 106 -12.39 -6.51 17.52
N HIS A 107 -12.72 -5.45 18.27
CA HIS A 107 -13.63 -5.57 19.40
C HIS A 107 -14.98 -6.01 18.82
N SER A 108 -15.49 -7.16 19.24
CA SER A 108 -16.58 -7.95 18.65
C SER A 108 -16.22 -8.79 17.40
N GLU A 109 -16.33 -10.10 17.61
CA GLU A 109 -16.30 -11.24 16.69
C GLU A 109 -16.74 -10.94 15.24
N LEU A 110 -15.89 -11.21 14.23
CA LEU A 110 -16.27 -11.97 13.02
C LEU A 110 -15.08 -12.25 12.08
N ARG A 111 -14.80 -13.54 11.90
CA ARG A 111 -14.17 -14.25 10.76
C ARG A 111 -13.19 -13.44 9.88
N LEU A 112 -11.91 -13.82 9.95
CA LEU A 112 -10.85 -13.36 9.05
C LEU A 112 -11.22 -13.69 7.60
N PRO A 113 -11.15 -12.75 6.63
CA PRO A 113 -11.06 -13.12 5.22
C PRO A 113 -9.73 -13.84 5.01
N SER A 114 -9.78 -15.08 4.52
CA SER A 114 -8.60 -15.89 4.27
C SER A 114 -7.71 -15.21 3.24
N THR A 115 -6.48 -14.90 3.64
CA THR A 115 -5.28 -14.87 2.79
C THR A 115 -5.40 -14.08 1.48
N ALA A 116 -4.88 -12.86 1.46
CA ALA A 116 -4.38 -12.28 0.21
C ALA A 116 -3.22 -13.17 -0.27
N GLN A 117 -3.48 -14.03 -1.25
CA GLN A 117 -2.46 -14.84 -1.91
C GLN A 117 -2.10 -14.22 -3.26
N ILE A 118 -0.80 -14.29 -3.54
CA ILE A 118 -0.17 -13.75 -4.73
C ILE A 118 0.39 -14.93 -5.50
N ASN A 119 -0.34 -15.41 -6.51
CA ASN A 119 0.14 -16.50 -7.35
C ASN A 119 1.04 -16.01 -8.49
N HIS A 120 1.91 -16.93 -8.91
CA HIS A 120 3.12 -16.85 -9.74
C HIS A 120 3.13 -15.89 -10.94
#